data_AF-A0A392NFY2-F1
#
_entry.id   AF-A0A392NFY2-F1
#
_cell.length_a   1.000
_cell.length_b   1.000
_cell.length_c   1.000
_cell.angle_alpha   90.00
_cell.angle_beta   90.00
_cell.angle_gamma   90.00
#
_symmetry.space_group_name_H-M   'P 1'
#
loop_
_entity.id
_entity.type
_entity.pdbx_description
1 polymer ?
#
loop_
_entity_poly.entity_id
_entity_poly.type
_entity_poly.pdbx_seq_one_letter_code
_entity_poly.pdbx_strand_id
1 'polypeptide(L)'
;ARSLGMDVEWLPNGGLKTILGPRNLTKVFEGRKGRRMWFNTIVGMHGKEISSATLADGTEIPENVVKRCGEIIEEESIQFKWQKGDVLFLDNYALLHGRRPSLPPRRVLVATTK
;
A
#
# COMPACT_ATOMS: atom_id res chain seq x y z
N ALA A 1 7.78 12.89 12.03
CA ALA A 1 6.56 12.12 12.32
C ALA A 1 5.40 13.05 12.70
N ARG A 2 5.48 13.80 13.80
CA ARG A 2 4.41 14.73 14.22
C ARG A 2 4.04 15.79 13.17
N SER A 3 5.01 16.38 12.49
CA SER A 3 4.76 17.32 11.37
C SER A 3 4.04 16.70 10.17
N LEU A 4 3.99 15.36 10.09
CA LEU A 4 3.28 14.59 9.07
C LEU A 4 1.93 14.05 9.59
N GLY A 5 1.50 14.48 10.78
CA GLY A 5 0.25 14.05 11.40
C GLY A 5 0.29 12.63 11.96
N MET A 6 1.46 12.16 12.41
CA MET A 6 1.63 10.86 13.07
C MET A 6 1.98 11.04 14.55
N ASP A 7 1.35 10.23 15.38
CA ASP A 7 1.73 10.06 16.78
C ASP A 7 2.96 9.18 16.90
N VAL A 8 3.64 9.29 18.04
CA VAL A 8 4.96 8.72 18.26
C VAL A 8 5.08 8.19 19.69
N GLU A 9 5.58 6.97 19.80
CA GLU A 9 5.88 6.29 21.05
C GLU A 9 7.34 5.80 21.02
N TRP A 10 8.14 6.19 22.02
CA TRP A 10 9.50 5.69 22.20
C TRP A 10 9.45 4.33 22.91
N LEU A 11 10.17 3.36 22.37
CA LEU A 11 10.24 2.01 22.90
C LEU A 11 11.42 1.87 23.89
N PRO A 12 11.36 0.97 24.88
CA PRO A 12 12.43 0.78 25.87
C PRO A 12 13.79 0.42 25.27
N ASN A 13 13.81 -0.18 24.08
CA ASN A 13 15.03 -0.54 23.35
C ASN A 13 15.63 0.63 22.54
N GLY A 14 15.11 1.85 22.69
CA GLY A 14 15.51 3.03 21.92
C GLY A 14 14.88 3.10 20.52
N GLY A 15 14.01 2.14 20.16
CA GLY A 15 13.22 2.16 18.94
C GLY A 15 12.08 3.19 18.98
N LEU A 16 11.46 3.40 17.83
CA LEU A 16 10.34 4.34 17.68
C LEU A 16 9.17 3.62 17.02
N LYS A 17 7.98 3.71 17.63
CA LYS A 17 6.72 3.34 17.00
C LYS A 17 6.00 4.60 16.54
N THR A 18 5.58 4.62 15.29
CA THR A 18 4.74 5.69 14.73
C THR A 18 3.33 5.19 14.54
N ILE A 19 2.35 5.99 14.96
CA ILE A 19 0.93 5.66 14.87
C ILE A 19 0.28 6.63 13.90
N LEU A 20 -0.44 6.09 12.93
CA LEU A 20 -1.14 6.86 11.90
C LEU A 20 -2.60 6.44 11.84
N GLY A 21 -3.52 7.34 12.16
CA GLY A 21 -4.94 7.05 12.01
C GLY A 21 -5.85 7.91 12.89
N PRO A 22 -7.18 7.71 12.79
CA PRO A 22 -7.83 6.83 11.80
C PRO A 22 -7.73 7.41 10.37
N ARG A 23 -7.67 6.54 9.36
CA ARG A 23 -7.69 6.94 7.94
C ARG A 23 -8.70 6.13 7.14
N ASN A 24 -9.32 6.79 6.16
CA ASN A 24 -10.18 6.12 5.20
C ASN A 24 -9.36 5.22 4.27
N LEU A 25 -9.81 3.98 4.07
CA LEU A 25 -9.20 3.04 3.14
C LEU A 25 -9.38 3.44 1.67
N THR A 26 -10.44 4.20 1.39
CA THR A 26 -10.73 4.71 0.05
C THR A 26 -10.66 6.22 0.01
N LYS A 27 -10.24 6.75 -1.14
CA LYS A 27 -10.16 8.19 -1.40
C LYS A 27 -10.81 8.52 -2.73
N VAL A 28 -11.48 9.67 -2.77
CA VAL A 28 -11.91 10.29 -4.03
C VAL A 28 -10.89 11.37 -4.35
N PHE A 29 -10.34 11.33 -5.55
CA PHE A 29 -9.43 12.34 -6.05
C PHE A 29 -10.17 13.31 -6.97
N GLU A 30 -9.75 14.57 -6.97
CA GLU A 30 -10.25 15.57 -7.91
C GLU A 30 -10.04 15.09 -9.37
N GLY A 31 -10.97 15.44 -10.26
CA GLY A 31 -10.95 14.98 -11.65
C GLY A 31 -11.39 13.53 -11.88
N ARG A 32 -11.73 12.77 -10.82
CA ARG A 32 -12.16 11.35 -10.93
C ARG A 32 -13.66 11.12 -10.91
N LYS A 33 -14.47 12.15 -11.17
CA LYS A 33 -15.94 12.05 -11.26
C LYS A 33 -16.57 11.30 -10.07
N GLY A 34 -16.03 11.50 -8.86
CA GLY A 34 -16.52 10.84 -7.65
C GLY A 34 -16.10 9.37 -7.44
N ARG A 35 -15.27 8.79 -8.32
CA ARG A 35 -14.82 7.40 -8.17
C ARG A 35 -13.96 7.24 -6.91
N ARG A 36 -14.33 6.25 -6.08
CA ARG A 36 -13.55 5.85 -4.91
C ARG A 36 -12.42 4.91 -5.33
N MET A 37 -11.21 5.26 -4.95
CA MET A 37 -10.00 4.48 -5.23
C MET A 37 -9.52 3.80 -3.95
N TRP A 38 -9.11 2.54 -4.05
CA TRP A 38 -8.51 1.79 -2.96
C TRP A 38 -7.06 2.27 -2.75
N PHE A 39 -6.86 3.19 -1.81
CA PHE A 39 -5.61 3.92 -1.63
C PHE A 39 -5.06 3.70 -0.21
N ASN A 40 -4.65 2.46 0.06
CA ASN A 40 -4.11 2.03 1.35
C ASN A 40 -3.20 0.81 1.18
N THR A 41 -2.60 0.35 2.28
CA THR A 41 -1.59 -0.73 2.30
C THR A 41 -1.99 -1.92 3.17
N ILE A 42 -3.28 -2.08 3.50
CA ILE A 42 -3.76 -3.04 4.52
C ILE A 42 -3.36 -4.49 4.21
N VAL A 43 -3.46 -4.93 2.95
CA VAL A 43 -3.08 -6.29 2.52
C VAL A 43 -1.59 -6.55 2.71
N GLY A 44 -0.76 -5.53 2.50
CA GLY A 44 0.69 -5.63 2.70
C GLY A 44 1.12 -5.44 4.15
N MET A 45 0.22 -5.06 5.06
CA MET A 45 0.51 -4.76 6.47
C MET A 45 -0.08 -5.79 7.44
N HIS A 46 -1.16 -6.46 7.06
CA HIS A 46 -1.83 -7.43 7.92
C HIS A 46 -0.88 -8.55 8.36
N GLY A 47 -0.97 -8.91 9.65
CA GLY A 47 -0.14 -9.94 10.26
C GLY A 47 1.35 -9.60 10.43
N LYS A 48 1.78 -8.37 10.12
CA LYS A 48 3.18 -7.95 10.30
C LYS A 48 3.42 -7.36 11.70
N GLU A 49 4.50 -7.76 12.34
CA GLU A 49 4.88 -7.25 13.67
C GLU A 49 5.26 -5.77 13.68
N ILE A 50 5.99 -5.31 12.65
CA ILE A 50 6.60 -3.96 12.62
C ILE A 50 5.69 -2.92 11.95
N SER A 51 4.71 -3.36 11.14
CA SER A 51 3.87 -2.48 10.32
C SER A 51 2.49 -3.08 10.14
N SER A 52 1.71 -3.06 11.22
CA SER A 52 0.34 -3.55 11.30
C SER A 52 -0.69 -2.42 11.24
N ALA A 53 -1.95 -2.80 11.07
CA ALA A 53 -3.10 -1.90 11.15
C ALA A 53 -4.21 -2.58 11.95
N THR A 54 -5.08 -1.79 12.55
CA THR A 54 -6.32 -2.22 13.20
C THR A 54 -7.51 -1.47 12.58
N LEU A 55 -8.73 -1.88 12.91
CA LEU A 55 -9.91 -1.07 12.68
C LEU A 55 -9.84 0.22 13.51
N ALA A 56 -10.68 1.20 13.16
CA ALA A 56 -10.66 2.53 13.79
C ALA A 56 -11.03 2.50 15.29
N ASP A 57 -11.74 1.46 15.73
CA ASP A 57 -12.07 1.19 17.13
C ASP A 57 -10.98 0.41 17.88
N GLY A 58 -9.86 0.10 17.21
CA GLY A 58 -8.75 -0.67 17.76
C GLY A 58 -8.90 -2.18 17.66
N THR A 59 -10.03 -2.69 17.14
CA THR A 59 -10.21 -4.13 16.95
C THR A 59 -9.39 -4.65 15.78
N GLU A 60 -9.04 -5.94 15.83
CA GLU A 60 -8.27 -6.57 14.76
C GLU A 60 -9.05 -6.59 13.44
N ILE A 61 -8.33 -6.41 12.33
CA ILE A 61 -8.92 -6.52 11.01
C ILE A 61 -9.17 -8.01 10.72
N PRO A 62 -10.41 -8.42 10.38
CA PRO A 62 -10.71 -9.82 10.12
C PRO A 62 -9.84 -10.40 8.98
N GLU A 63 -9.16 -11.51 9.25
CA GLU A 63 -8.25 -12.17 8.30
C GLU A 63 -8.94 -12.53 6.99
N ASN A 64 -10.17 -13.02 7.05
CA ASN A 64 -10.96 -13.39 5.87
C ASN A 64 -11.20 -12.19 4.93
N VAL A 65 -11.34 -10.98 5.47
CA VAL A 65 -11.51 -9.75 4.69
C VAL A 65 -10.21 -9.41 3.96
N VAL A 66 -9.08 -9.44 4.67
CA VAL A 66 -7.77 -9.15 4.07
C VAL A 66 -7.43 -10.17 2.99
N LYS A 67 -7.68 -11.46 3.27
CA LYS A 67 -7.50 -12.54 2.32
C LYS A 67 -8.30 -12.29 1.03
N ARG A 68 -9.60 -11.96 1.15
CA ARG A 68 -10.42 -11.69 -0.04
C ARG A 68 -9.94 -10.46 -0.80
N CYS A 69 -9.49 -9.40 -0.12
CA CYS A 69 -8.86 -8.25 -0.78
C CYS A 69 -7.60 -8.66 -1.57
N GLY A 70 -6.76 -9.53 -1.00
CA GLY A 70 -5.58 -10.06 -1.67
C GLY A 70 -5.93 -10.89 -2.92
N GLU A 71 -6.96 -11.73 -2.85
CA GLU A 71 -7.47 -12.49 -4.00
C GLU A 71 -7.95 -11.57 -5.12
N ILE A 72 -8.75 -10.54 -4.80
CA ILE A 72 -9.22 -9.56 -5.79
C ILE A 72 -8.04 -8.83 -6.44
N ILE A 73 -7.03 -8.43 -5.65
CA ILE A 73 -5.83 -7.79 -6.21
C ILE A 73 -5.13 -8.73 -7.20
N GLU A 74 -5.00 -10.02 -6.88
CA GLU A 74 -4.38 -11.01 -7.77
C GLU A 74 -5.23 -11.26 -9.03
N GLU A 75 -6.55 -11.44 -8.88
CA GLU A 75 -7.53 -11.65 -9.96
C GLU A 75 -7.51 -10.49 -10.98
N GLU A 76 -7.44 -9.25 -10.49
CA GLU A 76 -7.51 -8.03 -11.31
C GLU A 76 -6.13 -7.54 -11.77
N SER A 77 -5.03 -8.17 -11.33
CA SER A 77 -3.67 -7.74 -11.65
C SER A 77 -3.23 -8.14 -13.06
N ILE A 78 -2.67 -7.18 -13.79
CA ILE A 78 -2.03 -7.44 -15.09
C ILE A 78 -0.56 -7.79 -14.88
N GLN A 79 -0.17 -9.00 -15.31
CA GLN A 79 1.22 -9.45 -15.30
C GLN A 79 2.00 -8.89 -16.51
N PHE A 80 2.51 -7.67 -16.36
CA PHE A 80 3.30 -7.02 -17.40
C PHE A 80 4.70 -7.66 -17.53
N LYS A 81 4.96 -8.28 -18.69
CA LYS A 81 6.26 -8.91 -19.01
C LYS A 81 7.22 -7.87 -19.60
N TRP A 82 8.12 -7.37 -18.76
CA TRP A 82 9.14 -6.39 -19.15
C TRP A 82 10.05 -6.88 -20.27
N GLN A 83 10.29 -6.00 -21.23
CA GLN A 83 11.34 -6.09 -22.24
C GLN A 83 12.28 -4.89 -22.12
N LYS A 84 13.52 -5.06 -22.59
CA LYS A 84 14.51 -3.97 -22.56
C LYS A 84 14.03 -2.84 -23.48
N GLY A 85 13.92 -1.64 -22.91
CA GLY A 85 13.46 -0.45 -23.63
C GLY A 85 12.00 -0.08 -23.34
N ASP A 86 11.24 -0.96 -22.69
CA ASP A 86 9.87 -0.64 -22.27
C ASP A 86 9.86 0.52 -21.27
N VAL A 87 8.85 1.37 -21.43
CA VAL A 87 8.50 2.43 -20.47
C VAL A 87 7.03 2.27 -20.11
N LEU A 88 6.76 1.98 -18.84
CA LEU A 88 5.41 1.89 -18.31
C LEU A 88 5.06 3.18 -17.58
N PHE A 89 4.01 3.86 -18.04
CA PHE A 89 3.40 4.95 -17.31
C PHE A 89 2.20 4.40 -16.54
N LEU A 90 2.15 4.65 -15.24
CA LEU A 90 0.99 4.34 -14.41
C LEU A 90 0.55 5.57 -13.65
N ASP A 91 -0.76 5.62 -13.44
CA ASP A 91 -1.43 6.64 -12.66
C ASP A 91 -1.50 6.19 -11.21
N ASN A 92 -0.67 6.79 -10.36
CA ASN A 92 -0.51 6.37 -8.97
C ASN A 92 -1.79 6.55 -8.12
N TYR A 93 -2.75 7.36 -8.58
CA TYR A 93 -4.04 7.50 -7.88
C TYR A 93 -5.01 6.38 -8.25
N ALA A 94 -4.75 5.65 -9.34
CA ALA A 94 -5.66 4.64 -9.86
C ALA A 94 -5.15 3.21 -9.79
N LEU A 95 -3.84 3.02 -9.69
CA LEU A 95 -3.22 1.71 -9.77
C LEU A 95 -2.37 1.41 -8.55
N LEU A 96 -2.52 0.19 -8.04
CA LEU A 96 -1.54 -0.45 -7.19
C LEU A 96 -0.49 -1.11 -8.09
N HIS A 97 0.75 -1.20 -7.62
CA HIS A 97 1.80 -1.94 -8.33
C HIS A 97 2.56 -2.82 -7.35
N GLY A 98 3.02 -3.97 -7.86
CA GLY A 98 3.75 -4.97 -7.11
C GLY A 98 4.86 -5.59 -7.95
N ARG A 99 5.56 -6.57 -7.38
CA ARG A 99 6.67 -7.24 -8.05
C ARG A 99 6.62 -8.73 -7.77
N ARG A 100 6.65 -9.54 -8.84
CA ARG A 100 6.90 -10.98 -8.74
C ARG A 100 8.37 -11.27 -8.39
N PRO A 101 8.66 -12.37 -7.68
CA PRO A 101 10.02 -12.89 -7.57
C PRO A 101 10.67 -13.06 -8.95
N SER A 102 11.98 -12.83 -9.03
CA SER A 102 12.74 -12.92 -10.28
C SER A 102 14.21 -13.21 -9.98
N LEU A 103 14.87 -13.93 -10.87
CA LEU A 103 16.32 -14.15 -10.81
C LEU A 103 17.09 -12.95 -11.38
N PRO A 104 18.30 -12.64 -10.86
CA PRO A 104 19.19 -11.67 -11.48
C PRO A 104 19.77 -12.21 -12.81
N PRO A 105 20.17 -11.33 -13.75
CA PRO A 105 20.13 -9.87 -13.66
C PRO A 105 18.74 -9.29 -13.98
N ARG A 106 18.24 -8.37 -13.13
CA ARG A 106 17.03 -7.58 -13.38
C ARG A 106 17.24 -6.14 -12.94
N ARG A 107 17.04 -5.18 -13.84
CA ARG A 107 17.13 -3.74 -13.55
C ARG A 107 15.93 -3.00 -14.13
N VAL A 108 15.18 -2.32 -13.28
CA VAL A 108 14.07 -1.42 -13.63
C VAL A 108 14.35 -0.07 -12.98
N LEU A 109 14.24 1.00 -13.74
CA LEU A 109 14.41 2.37 -13.25
C LEU A 109 13.03 3.01 -13.04
N VAL A 110 12.96 3.98 -12.13
CA VAL A 110 11.70 4.63 -11.74
C VAL A 110 11.89 6.14 -11.69
N ALA A 111 10.87 6.88 -12.13
CA ALA A 111 10.71 8.31 -11.91
C ALA A 111 9.28 8.55 -11.38
N THR A 112 9.12 9.55 -10.53
CA THR A 112 7.81 9.94 -9.97
C THR A 112 7.42 11.33 -10.44
N THR A 113 6.12 11.55 -10.59
CA THR A 113 5.56 12.88 -10.83
C THR A 113 5.10 13.50 -9.51
N LYS A 114 5.01 14.83 -9.47
CA LYS A 114 4.39 15.56 -8.37
C LYS A 114 2.88 15.36 -8.34
#